data_AF-A0A2V7HEN1-F1
#
_entry.id   AF-A0A2V7HEN1-F1
#
_cell.length_a   1.000
_cell.length_b   1.000
_cell.length_c   1.000
_cell.angle_alpha   90.00
_cell.angle_beta   90.00
_cell.angle_gamma   90.00
#
_symmetry.space_group_name_H-M   'P 1'
#
loop_
_entity.id
_entity.type
_entity.pdbx_description
1 polymer ?
#
loop_
_entity_poly.entity_id
_entity_poly.type
_entity_poly.pdbx_seq_one_letter_code
_entity_poly.pdbx_strand_id
1 'polypeptide(L)' 'HLPVVVDPSHGTGHWEYVEAMAMAAVAAGADGLIIEVHPKPEEALSDGPQSLKPDRFAAVMARVARVARAIDRDV' A
#
# COMPACT_ATOMS: atom_id res chain seq x y z
N HIS A 1 3.71 -20.43 12.76
CA HIS A 1 4.10 -19.31 11.88
C HIS A 1 3.09 -18.18 12.04
N LEU A 2 3.56 -16.94 12.21
CA LEU A 2 2.73 -15.74 12.33
C LEU A 2 2.71 -14.99 10.98
N PRO A 3 1.63 -14.27 10.63
CA PRO A 3 1.56 -13.49 9.41
C PRO A 3 2.50 -12.27 9.45
N VAL A 4 3.01 -11.85 8.29
CA VAL A 4 3.87 -10.68 8.11
C VAL A 4 3.16 -9.62 7.28
N VAL A 5 2.98 -8.42 7.84
CA VAL A 5 2.33 -7.27 7.19
C VAL A 5 3.36 -6.18 6.91
N VAL A 6 3.30 -5.56 5.73
CA VAL A 6 4.18 -4.45 5.36
C VAL A 6 3.40 -3.13 5.36
N ASP A 7 4.00 -2.10 5.96
CA ASP A 7 3.54 -0.70 5.87
C ASP A 7 4.34 0.07 4.80
N PRO A 8 3.85 0.16 3.55
CA PRO A 8 4.52 0.97 2.53
C PRO A 8 4.40 2.48 2.77
N SER A 9 3.46 2.95 3.60
CA SER A 9 3.27 4.39 3.89
C SER A 9 4.42 4.87 4.77
N HIS A 10 4.51 4.37 6.00
CA HIS A 10 5.60 4.70 6.92
C HIS A 10 6.96 4.20 6.42
N GLY A 11 6.98 3.05 5.75
CA GLY A 11 8.22 2.49 5.21
C GLY A 11 8.89 3.36 4.15
N THR A 12 8.12 4.21 3.45
CA THR A 12 8.64 5.12 2.43
C THR A 12 8.55 6.60 2.79
N GLY A 13 7.62 6.98 3.69
CA GLY A 13 7.38 8.35 4.12
C GLY A 13 6.82 9.28 3.03
N HIS A 14 6.51 8.77 1.84
CA HIS A 14 6.05 9.58 0.72
C HIS A 14 5.10 8.82 -0.20
N TRP A 15 3.93 9.39 -0.47
CA TRP A 15 2.85 8.72 -1.20
C TRP A 15 3.27 8.23 -2.60
N GLU A 16 4.23 8.89 -3.24
CA GLU A 16 4.74 8.53 -4.59
C GLU A 16 5.34 7.12 -4.64
N TYR A 17 5.90 6.64 -3.53
CA TYR A 17 6.56 5.34 -3.46
C TYR A 17 5.66 4.23 -2.93
N VAL A 18 4.50 4.57 -2.34
CA VAL A 18 3.59 3.61 -1.71
C VAL A 18 3.14 2.53 -2.70
N GLU A 19 2.81 2.89 -3.94
CA GLU A 19 2.37 1.93 -4.96
C GLU A 19 3.47 0.91 -5.27
N ALA A 20 4.70 1.37 -5.54
CA ALA A 20 5.82 0.51 -5.87
C ALA A 20 6.18 -0.41 -4.70
N MET A 21 6.20 0.13 -3.47
CA MET A 21 6.51 -0.64 -2.26
C MET A 21 5.41 -1.66 -1.93
N ALA A 22 4.13 -1.32 -2.12
CA ALA A 22 3.02 -2.25 -1.94
C ALA A 22 3.11 -3.45 -2.89
N MET A 23 3.39 -3.20 -4.17
CA MET A 23 3.59 -4.28 -5.15
C MET A 23 4.82 -5.12 -4.81
N ALA A 24 5.92 -4.51 -4.41
CA ALA A 24 7.14 -5.21 -4.02
C ALA A 24 6.92 -6.10 -2.78
N ALA A 25 6.20 -5.60 -1.77
CA ALA A 25 5.87 -6.34 -0.56
C ALA A 25 5.05 -7.60 -0.87
N VAL A 26 4.02 -7.47 -1.70
CA VAL A 26 3.20 -8.61 -2.12
C VAL A 26 4.01 -9.59 -2.96
N ALA A 27 4.81 -9.10 -3.92
CA ALA A 27 5.71 -9.96 -4.70
C ALA A 27 6.72 -10.73 -3.83
N ALA A 28 7.19 -10.12 -2.73
CA ALA A 28 8.09 -10.75 -1.77
C ALA A 28 7.39 -11.76 -0.84
N GLY A 29 6.06 -11.81 -0.87
CA GLY A 29 5.26 -12.75 -0.09
C GLY A 29 4.73 -12.21 1.23
N ALA A 30 4.56 -10.90 1.38
CA ALA A 30 3.81 -10.34 2.51
C ALA A 30 2.38 -10.90 2.58
N ASP A 31 1.89 -11.13 3.80
CA ASP A 31 0.55 -11.65 4.07
C ASP A 31 -0.52 -10.56 4.10
N GLY A 32 -0.10 -9.30 4.19
CA GLY A 32 -0.98 -8.15 4.14
C GLY A 32 -0.24 -6.84 3.97
N LEU A 33 -1.01 -5.79 3.74
CA LEU A 33 -0.55 -4.41 3.64
C LEU A 33 -1.32 -3.54 4.63
N ILE A 34 -0.65 -2.53 5.18
CA ILE A 34 -1.28 -1.43 5.91
C ILE A 34 -0.96 -0.12 5.20
N ILE A 35 -1.98 0.54 4.65
CA ILE A 35 -1.82 1.72 3.79
C ILE A 35 -2.63 2.87 4.36
N GLU A 36 -2.01 4.03 4.54
CA GLU A 36 -2.70 5.24 4.99
C GLU A 36 -3.44 5.92 3.85
N VAL A 37 -4.67 6.33 4.13
CA VAL A 37 -5.57 6.96 3.17
C VAL A 37 -6.26 8.14 3.84
N HIS A 38 -6.24 9.29 3.16
CA HIS A 38 -6.95 10.49 3.60
C HIS A 38 -7.64 11.16 2.40
N PRO A 39 -8.90 11.61 2.51
CA PRO A 39 -9.61 12.27 1.40
C PRO A 39 -8.94 13.57 0.96
N LYS A 40 -8.22 14.22 1.88
CA LYS A 40 -7.50 15.48 1.66
C LYS A 40 -6.15 15.47 2.38
N PRO A 41 -5.13 14.77 1.89
CA PRO A 41 -3.86 14.59 2.62
C PRO A 41 -3.22 15.93 3.04
N GLU A 42 -3.45 17.00 2.28
CA GLU A 42 -3.03 18.36 2.58
C GLU A 42 -3.66 18.98 3.84
N GLU A 43 -4.82 18.49 4.27
CA GLU A 43 -5.53 18.92 5.49
C GLU A 43 -5.35 17.91 6.65
N ALA A 44 -4.56 16.85 6.47
CA ALA A 44 -4.39 15.81 7.49
C ALA A 44 -3.63 16.35 8.72
N LEU A 45 -4.12 16.01 9.93
CA LEU A 45 -3.48 16.41 11.19
C LEU A 45 -2.17 15.65 11.46
N SER A 46 -1.98 14.50 10.82
CA SER A 46 -0.78 13.68 10.85
C SER A 46 -0.59 13.03 9.48
N ASP A 47 0.66 12.81 9.07
CA ASP A 47 1.03 11.88 8.00
C ASP A 47 0.39 12.12 6.62
N GLY A 48 0.00 13.37 6.34
CA GLY A 48 -0.47 13.81 5.03
C GLY A 48 0.47 13.47 3.86
N PRO A 49 1.80 13.70 3.96
CA PRO A 49 2.73 13.40 2.86
C PRO A 49 2.82 11.93 2.42
N GLN A 50 2.45 10.98 3.28
CA GLN A 50 2.49 9.54 2.98
C GLN A 50 1.10 8.93 2.72
N SER A 51 0.03 9.67 3.00
CA SER A 51 -1.36 9.24 2.80
C SER A 51 -1.79 9.30 1.33
N LEU A 52 -2.38 8.22 0.83
CA LEU A 52 -3.03 8.21 -0.49
C LEU A 52 -4.39 8.88 -0.46
N LYS A 53 -4.84 9.38 -1.63
CA LYS A 53 -6.25 9.70 -1.85
C LYS A 53 -7.06 8.42 -2.13
N PRO A 54 -8.37 8.38 -1.82
CA PRO A 54 -9.19 7.17 -1.96
C PRO A 54 -9.22 6.56 -3.38
N ASP A 55 -9.28 7.39 -4.41
CA ASP A 55 -9.23 6.99 -5.82
C ASP A 55 -7.89 6.34 -6.18
N ARG A 56 -6.79 6.92 -5.68
CA ARG A 56 -5.46 6.37 -5.83
C ARG A 56 -5.29 5.04 -5.10
N PHE A 57 -5.80 4.95 -3.86
CA PHE A 57 -5.82 3.70 -3.11
C PHE A 57 -6.53 2.58 -3.90
N ALA A 58 -7.71 2.86 -4.47
CA ALA A 58 -8.41 1.89 -5.31
C ALA A 58 -7.57 1.44 -6.51
N ALA A 59 -6.86 2.37 -7.17
CA ALA A 59 -5.97 2.04 -8.29
C ALA A 59 -4.76 1.18 -7.85
N VAL A 60 -4.18 1.47 -6.67
CA VAL A 60 -3.09 0.66 -6.08
C VAL A 60 -3.59 -0.75 -5.78
N MET A 61 -4.75 -0.92 -5.14
CA MET A 61 -5.30 -2.24 -4.82
C MET A 61 -5.61 -3.06 -6.09
N ALA A 62 -6.09 -2.42 -7.16
CA ALA A 62 -6.28 -3.08 -8.44
C ALA A 62 -4.96 -3.60 -9.07
N ARG A 63 -3.84 -2.91 -8.83
CA ARG A 63 -2.49 -3.35 -9.26
C ARG A 63 -1.95 -4.44 -8.36
N VAL A 64 -2.05 -4.28 -7.04
CA VAL A 64 -1.65 -5.26 -6.04
C VAL A 64 -2.34 -6.62 -6.28
N ALA A 65 -3.65 -6.62 -6.55
CA ALA A 65 -4.39 -7.83 -6.87
C ALA A 65 -3.86 -8.56 -8.11
N ARG A 66 -3.35 -7.83 -9.13
CA ARG A 66 -2.72 -8.45 -10.30
C ARG A 66 -1.37 -9.09 -9.96
N VAL A 67 -0.56 -8.43 -9.12
CA VAL A 67 0.73 -8.97 -8.68
C VAL A 67 0.55 -10.24 -7.85
N ALA A 68 -0.38 -10.24 -6.89
CA ALA A 68 -0.66 -11.42 -6.07
C ALA A 68 -1.09 -12.63 -6.91
N ARG A 69 -2.02 -12.43 -7.84
CA ARG A 69 -2.47 -13.49 -8.74
C ARG A 69 -1.33 -14.04 -9.60
N ALA A 70 -0.36 -13.20 -9.96
CA ALA A 70 0.81 -13.64 -10.73
C ALA A 70 1.78 -14.51 -9.93
N ILE A 71 1.66 -14.54 -8.60
CA ILE A 71 2.45 -15.38 -7.69
C ILE A 71 1.58 -16.40 -6.93
N ASP A 72 0.44 -16.79 -7.51
CA ASP A 72 -0.49 -17.79 -6.97
C ASP A 72 -1.05 -17.44 -5.57
N ARG A 73 -1.26 -16.13 -5.31
CA ARG A 73 -1.86 -15.61 -4.07
C ARG A 73 -3.10 -14.74 -4.36
N ASP A 74 -3.95 -14.62 -3.35
CA ASP A 74 -5.05 -13.65 -3.31
C ASP A 74 -4.75 -12.56 -2.27
N VAL A 75 -5.28 -11.35 -2.50
CA VAL A 75 -5.25 -10.20 -1.58
C VAL A 75 -6.64 -9.61 -1.44
#